data_AF-A0A7J3WEK9-F1
#
_entry.id   AF-A0A7J3WEK9-F1
#
_cell.length_a   1.000
_cell.length_b   1.000
_cell.length_c   1.000
_cell.angle_alpha   90.00
_cell.angle_beta   90.00
_cell.angle_gamma   90.00
#
_symmetry.space_group_name_H-M   'P 1'
#
loop_
_entity.id
_entity.type
_entity.pdbx_description
1 polymer ?
#
loop_
_entity_poly.entity_id
_entity_poly.type
_entity_poly.pdbx_seq_one_letter_code
_entity_poly.pdbx_strand_id
1 'polypeptide(L)'
;MSGLVFAKEIKVSRTLKRYWRLRIPRDLYRGLSFVVIEAGGEKWQVNVDRHGRVYVPARLRPMFEKAKTIVMRREGDTLVIKLLSF
;
A
#
# COMPACT_ATOMS: atom_id res chain seq x y z
N MET A 1 4.65 26.84 15.34
CA MET A 1 5.15 25.53 14.84
C MET A 1 5.12 24.53 15.98
N SER A 2 4.16 23.60 15.94
CA SER A 2 4.10 22.42 16.81
C SER A 2 2.98 21.52 16.31
N GLY A 3 3.28 20.70 15.31
CA GLY A 3 2.36 19.69 14.79
C GLY A 3 2.25 18.54 15.78
N LEU A 4 1.18 18.53 16.58
CA LEU A 4 0.78 17.36 17.36
C LEU A 4 0.29 16.28 16.37
N VAL A 5 1.18 15.37 15.99
CA VAL A 5 0.81 14.17 15.25
C VAL A 5 0.04 13.27 16.22
N PHE A 6 -1.28 13.26 16.09
CA PHE A 6 -2.15 12.29 16.73
C PHE A 6 -1.79 10.88 16.22
N ALA A 7 -0.97 10.15 16.97
CA ALA A 7 -0.76 8.73 16.74
C ALA A 7 -1.98 7.97 17.29
N LYS A 8 -2.85 7.50 16.38
CA LYS A 8 -3.98 6.62 16.74
C LYS A 8 -3.53 5.18 16.70
N GLU A 9 -3.44 4.55 17.87
CA GLU A 9 -3.09 3.14 18.01
C GLU A 9 -4.25 2.25 17.53
N ILE A 10 -4.04 1.50 16.44
CA ILE A 10 -5.04 0.57 15.90
C ILE A 10 -4.74 -0.84 16.41
N LYS A 11 -5.54 -1.32 17.36
CA LYS A 11 -5.50 -2.72 17.82
C LYS A 11 -5.86 -3.66 16.66
N VAL A 12 -4.90 -4.49 16.29
CA VAL A 12 -5.01 -5.51 15.25
C VAL A 12 -5.98 -6.60 15.71
N SER A 13 -7.25 -6.48 15.34
CA SER A 13 -8.25 -7.55 15.45
C SER A 13 -8.62 -8.10 14.07
N ARG A 14 -9.65 -8.96 13.97
CA ARG A 14 -10.08 -9.84 12.85
C ARG A 14 -10.02 -9.26 11.41
N THR A 15 -9.80 -7.96 11.25
CA THR A 15 -9.57 -7.22 10.01
C THR A 15 -8.45 -7.79 9.14
N LEU A 16 -7.39 -8.38 9.71
CA LEU A 16 -6.33 -9.04 8.92
C LEU A 16 -6.83 -10.20 8.03
N LYS A 17 -7.98 -10.81 8.34
CA LYS A 17 -8.60 -11.82 7.45
C LYS A 17 -9.28 -11.21 6.22
N ARG A 18 -9.50 -9.89 6.18
CA ARG A 18 -10.11 -9.12 5.08
C ARG A 18 -9.10 -8.38 4.20
N TYR A 19 -7.80 -8.58 4.40
CA TYR A 19 -6.77 -7.90 3.62
C TYR A 19 -5.95 -8.91 2.82
N TRP A 20 -5.76 -8.60 1.54
CA TRP A 20 -4.83 -9.31 0.67
C TRP A 20 -3.44 -8.69 0.85
N ARG A 21 -2.38 -9.51 0.81
CA ARG A 21 -1.03 -9.09 1.18
C ARG A 21 -0.13 -9.00 -0.03
N LEU A 22 0.36 -7.80 -0.33
CA LEU A 22 1.40 -7.57 -1.34
C LEU A 22 2.76 -7.48 -0.65
N ARG A 23 3.77 -8.17 -1.19
CA ARG A 23 5.15 -8.06 -0.72
C ARG A 23 5.92 -7.15 -1.68
N ILE A 24 6.45 -6.07 -1.14
CA ILE A 24 7.29 -5.14 -1.90
C ILE A 24 8.75 -5.63 -1.87
N PRO A 25 9.47 -5.56 -3.00
CA PRO A 25 10.92 -5.78 -3.06
C PRO A 25 11.72 -4.92 -2.06
N ARG A 26 12.80 -5.47 -1.51
CA ARG A 26 13.55 -4.85 -0.39
C ARG A 26 14.21 -3.53 -0.72
N ASP A 27 14.70 -3.42 -1.94
CA ASP A 27 15.23 -2.21 -2.55
C ASP A 27 14.18 -1.08 -2.63
N LEU A 28 12.91 -1.43 -2.84
CA LEU A 28 11.82 -0.46 -2.98
C LEU A 28 11.23 -0.02 -1.64
N TYR A 29 11.08 -0.91 -0.65
CA TYR A 29 10.43 -0.53 0.61
C TYR A 29 11.34 0.12 1.65
N ARG A 30 12.66 0.06 1.47
CA ARG A 30 13.60 0.59 2.47
C ARG A 30 13.48 2.11 2.57
N GLY A 31 13.15 2.59 3.77
CA GLY A 31 12.98 4.03 4.05
C GLY A 31 11.72 4.63 3.46
N LEU A 32 10.68 3.81 3.18
CA LEU A 32 9.36 4.33 2.83
C LEU A 32 8.55 4.69 4.08
N SER A 33 7.84 5.80 4.01
CA SER A 33 6.85 6.21 5.00
C SER A 33 5.48 5.57 4.71
N PHE A 34 5.07 5.53 3.43
CA PHE A 34 3.81 4.95 2.99
C PHE A 34 3.86 4.54 1.51
N VAL A 35 2.84 3.80 1.09
CA VAL A 35 2.64 3.31 -0.27
C VAL A 35 1.31 3.85 -0.78
N VAL A 36 1.31 4.38 -2.00
CA VAL A 36 0.10 4.82 -2.70
C VAL A 36 -0.24 3.81 -3.77
N ILE A 37 -1.42 3.21 -3.70
CA ILE A 37 -1.96 2.32 -4.72
C ILE A 37 -2.87 3.15 -5.62
N GLU A 38 -2.62 3.15 -6.93
CA GLU A 38 -3.48 3.75 -7.94
C GLU A 38 -4.14 2.64 -8.78
N ALA A 39 -5.47 2.55 -8.71
CA ALA A 39 -6.23 1.59 -9.50
C ALA A 39 -7.60 2.16 -9.88
N GLY A 40 -7.98 2.03 -11.17
CA GLY A 40 -9.32 2.41 -11.65
C GLY A 40 -9.69 3.89 -11.43
N GLY A 41 -8.71 4.79 -11.43
CA GLY A 41 -8.92 6.23 -11.18
C GLY A 41 -8.96 6.62 -9.70
N GLU A 42 -8.92 5.65 -8.79
CA GLU A 42 -8.87 5.88 -7.35
C GLU A 42 -7.44 5.73 -6.81
N LYS A 43 -7.17 6.43 -5.69
CA LYS A 43 -5.87 6.38 -4.98
C LYS A 43 -6.08 5.96 -3.52
N TRP A 44 -5.23 5.06 -3.03
CA TRP A 44 -5.24 4.62 -1.64
C TRP A 44 -3.86 4.69 -1.03
N GLN A 45 -3.74 5.42 0.06
CA GLN A 45 -2.55 5.42 0.88
C GLN A 45 -2.63 4.29 1.92
N VAL A 46 -1.59 3.47 1.97
CA VAL A 46 -1.46 2.32 2.87
C VAL A 46 -0.06 2.28 3.45
N ASN A 47 0.06 1.84 4.70
CA ASN A 47 1.35 1.73 5.37
C ASN A 47 2.07 0.45 4.94
N VAL A 48 3.40 0.54 4.88
CA VAL A 48 4.28 -0.61 4.70
C VAL A 48 4.68 -1.13 6.07
N ASP A 49 4.60 -2.44 6.29
CA ASP A 49 5.14 -3.03 7.52
C ASP A 49 6.68 -3.09 7.48
N ARG A 50 7.30 -3.35 8.63
CA ARG A 50 8.77 -3.49 8.76
C ARG A 50 9.39 -4.59 7.87
N HIS A 51 8.55 -5.48 7.31
CA HIS A 51 8.94 -6.57 6.44
C HIS A 51 8.64 -6.28 4.95
N GLY A 52 8.24 -5.04 4.61
CA GLY A 52 7.90 -4.64 3.25
C GLY A 52 6.54 -5.16 2.77
N ARG A 53 5.62 -5.47 3.68
CA ARG A 53 4.29 -5.99 3.35
C ARG A 53 3.28 -4.86 3.38
N VAL A 54 2.44 -4.83 2.35
CA VAL A 54 1.31 -3.93 2.23
C VAL A 54 0.02 -4.72 2.34
N TYR A 55 -0.89 -4.22 3.17
CA TYR A 55 -2.22 -4.77 3.34
C TYR A 55 -3.18 -4.04 2.41
N VAL A 56 -3.53 -4.71 1.32
CA VAL A 56 -4.44 -4.21 0.30
C VAL A 56 -5.88 -4.50 0.73
N PRO A 57 -6.79 -3.50 0.72
CA PRO A 57 -8.21 -3.73 0.95
C PRO A 57 -8.77 -4.83 0.03
N ALA A 58 -9.55 -5.78 0.57
CA ALA A 58 -10.13 -6.87 -0.22
C ALA A 58 -10.88 -6.41 -1.47
N ARG A 59 -11.50 -5.22 -1.45
CA ARG A 59 -12.19 -4.65 -2.61
C ARG A 59 -11.28 -4.39 -3.82
N LEU A 60 -9.98 -4.14 -3.60
CA LEU A 60 -9.02 -3.91 -4.68
C LEU A 60 -8.42 -5.21 -5.22
N ARG A 61 -8.57 -6.32 -4.50
CA ARG A 61 -8.00 -7.62 -4.90
C ARG A 61 -8.36 -8.01 -6.34
N PRO A 62 -9.62 -7.92 -6.81
CA PRO A 62 -9.94 -8.26 -8.19
C PRO A 62 -9.19 -7.40 -9.22
N MET A 63 -8.87 -6.15 -8.88
CA MET A 63 -8.12 -5.25 -9.77
C MET A 63 -6.65 -5.69 -9.86
N PHE A 64 -6.05 -6.10 -8.74
CA PHE A 64 -4.70 -6.67 -8.74
C PHE A 64 -4.61 -8.00 -9.47
N GLU A 65 -5.62 -8.87 -9.34
CA GLU A 65 -5.66 -10.17 -10.03
C GLU A 65 -5.89 -10.02 -11.54
N LYS A 66 -6.64 -8.99 -11.98
CA LYS A 66 -6.90 -8.71 -13.40
C LYS A 66 -5.83 -7.84 -14.07
N ALA A 67 -5.05 -7.09 -13.30
CA ALA A 67 -4.02 -6.22 -13.83
C ALA A 67 -3.00 -7.03 -14.63
N LYS A 68 -2.87 -6.73 -15.92
CA LYS A 68 -1.83 -7.33 -16.77
C LYS A 68 -0.46 -6.76 -16.48
N THR A 69 -0.40 -5.54 -15.92
CA THR A 69 0.84 -4.84 -15.64
C THR A 69 0.72 -4.05 -14.35
N ILE A 70 1.73 -4.16 -13.48
CA ILE A 70 1.84 -3.40 -12.23
C ILE A 70 3.13 -2.57 -12.32
N VAL A 71 3.00 -1.26 -12.28
CA VAL A 71 4.14 -0.33 -12.26
C VAL A 71 4.39 0.10 -10.82
N MET A 72 5.60 -0.12 -10.33
CA MET A 72 6.03 0.38 -9.03
C MET A 72 7.04 1.51 -9.27
N ARG A 73 6.74 2.71 -8.80
CA ARG A 73 7.60 3.89 -8.91
C ARG A 73 7.86 4.44 -7.52
N ARG A 74 9.13 4.71 -7.21
CA ARG A 74 9.51 5.38 -5.98
C ARG A 74 9.58 6.89 -6.20
N GLU A 75 8.94 7.64 -5.31
CA GLU A 75 8.91 9.10 -5.28
C GLU A 75 9.34 9.53 -3.87
N GLY A 76 10.65 9.69 -3.67
CA GLY A 76 11.22 10.02 -2.36
C GLY A 76 11.02 8.89 -1.32
N ASP A 77 10.26 9.21 -0.27
CA ASP A 77 9.86 8.30 0.81
C ASP A 77 8.52 7.60 0.53
N THR A 78 7.95 7.78 -0.66
CA THR A 78 6.68 7.19 -1.08
C THR A 78 6.90 6.20 -2.21
N LEU A 79 6.18 5.07 -2.19
CA LEU A 79 6.10 4.16 -3.33
C LEU A 79 4.72 4.21 -3.95
N VAL A 80 4.66 4.51 -5.23
CA VAL A 80 3.44 4.49 -6.04
C VAL A 80 3.34 3.15 -6.76
N ILE A 81 2.25 2.43 -6.54
CA ILE A 81 1.91 1.18 -7.22
C ILE A 81 0.72 1.45 -8.12
N LYS A 82 0.96 1.47 -9.43
CA LYS A 82 -0.07 1.73 -10.44
C LYS A 82 -0.45 0.45 -11.15
N LEU A 83 -1.74 0.11 -11.12
CA LEU A 83 -2.30 -1.00 -11.88
C LEU A 83 -2.67 -0.52 -13.28
N LEU A 84 -2.06 -1.12 -14.30
CA LEU A 84 -2.33 -0.85 -15.70
C LEU A 84 -3.04 -2.03 -16.34
N SER A 85 -4.02 -1.70 -17.19
CA SER A 85 -4.92 -2.62 -17.90
C SER A 85 -5.96 -3.31 -17.03
N PHE A 86 -7.23 -3.11 -17.39
CA PHE A 86 -8.40 -3.83 -16.88
C PHE A 86 -9.08 -4.57 -18.04
#